data_AF-T1H006-F1
#
_entry.id   AF-T1H006-F1
#
_cell.length_a   1.000
_cell.length_b   1.000
_cell.length_c   1.000
_cell.angle_alpha   90.00
_cell.angle_beta   90.00
_cell.angle_gamma   90.00
#
_symmetry.space_group_name_H-M   'P 1'
#
loop_
_entity.id
_entity.type
_entity.pdbx_description
1 polymer ?
#
loop_
_entity_poly.entity_id
_entity_poly.type
_entity_poly.pdbx_seq_one_letter_code
_entity_poly.pdbx_strand_id
1 'polypeptide(L)'
;QVPGEILEKFQNDLNSLRNIVEDIPNGQSRIYLYEAVHRLMAGASPGPTQQLLDRSLRHRHSRSSIICSSKDRGQQFEGGERERAAAMYVACKYLPSVLLSSPGERAGMLAEAAKTLEKVGDKRKLKDCYQLMKSLGSNTVTN
;
A
#
# COMPACT_ATOMS: atom_id res chain seq x y z
N GLN A 1 -17.11 0.89 -11.58
CA GLN A 1 -17.45 1.08 -10.15
C GLN A 1 -18.15 -0.19 -9.68
N VAL A 2 -17.94 -0.61 -8.43
CA VAL A 2 -18.50 -1.85 -7.88
C VAL A 2 -19.97 -1.62 -7.42
N PRO A 3 -20.89 -2.59 -7.58
CA PRO A 3 -22.27 -2.49 -7.08
C PRO A 3 -22.37 -2.18 -5.57
N GLY A 4 -23.40 -1.41 -5.19
CA GLY A 4 -23.61 -0.96 -3.80
C GLY A 4 -23.73 -2.10 -2.79
N GLU A 5 -24.45 -3.18 -3.12
CA GLU A 5 -24.60 -4.36 -2.25
C GLU A 5 -23.25 -5.01 -1.90
N ILE A 6 -22.30 -5.02 -2.84
CA ILE A 6 -20.96 -5.56 -2.60
C ILE A 6 -20.15 -4.61 -1.71
N LEU A 7 -20.31 -3.29 -1.91
CA LEU A 7 -19.65 -2.28 -1.07
C LEU A 7 -20.15 -2.33 0.38
N GLU A 8 -21.45 -2.53 0.60
CA GLU A 8 -22.03 -2.71 1.94
C GLU A 8 -21.45 -3.93 2.65
N LYS A 9 -21.35 -5.08 1.96
CA LYS A 9 -20.72 -6.29 2.50
C LYS A 9 -19.24 -6.06 2.82
N PHE A 10 -18.51 -5.40 1.92
CA PHE A 10 -17.11 -5.04 2.16
C PHE A 10 -16.96 -4.11 3.37
N GLN A 11 -17.84 -3.12 3.52
CA GLN A 11 -17.84 -2.20 4.64
C GLN A 11 -18.13 -2.91 5.96
N ASN A 12 -19.01 -3.91 5.96
CA ASN A 12 -19.29 -4.77 7.12
C ASN A 12 -18.05 -5.58 7.51
N ASP A 13 -17.40 -6.25 6.54
CA ASP A 13 -16.14 -6.98 6.78
C ASP A 13 -15.07 -6.06 7.37
N LEU A 14 -14.99 -4.83 6.87
CA LEU A 14 -14.03 -3.84 7.35
C LEU A 14 -14.34 -3.39 8.79
N ASN A 15 -15.61 -3.24 9.15
CA ASN A 15 -16.02 -2.95 10.53
C ASN A 15 -15.66 -4.10 11.47
N SER A 16 -15.93 -5.35 11.07
CA SER A 16 -15.50 -6.53 11.84
C SER A 16 -13.98 -6.58 12.00
N LEU A 17 -13.23 -6.26 10.94
CA LEU A 17 -11.77 -6.21 11.00
C LEU A 17 -11.27 -5.12 11.96
N ARG A 18 -11.91 -3.95 12.03
CA ARG A 18 -11.55 -2.89 12.99
C ARG A 18 -11.64 -3.38 14.44
N ASN A 19 -12.71 -4.11 14.77
CA ASN A 19 -12.89 -4.69 16.10
C ASN A 19 -11.82 -5.72 16.44
N ILE A 20 -11.40 -6.54 15.46
CA ILE A 20 -10.33 -7.54 15.66
C ILE A 20 -8.96 -6.88 15.82
N VAL A 21 -8.71 -5.81 15.05
CA VAL A 21 -7.40 -5.15 14.99
C VAL A 21 -7.13 -4.27 16.22
N GLU A 22 -8.15 -3.90 16.99
CA GLU A 22 -8.02 -3.05 18.19
C GLU A 22 -6.93 -3.55 19.15
N ASP A 23 -6.85 -4.87 19.35
CA ASP A 23 -5.86 -5.50 20.23
C ASP A 23 -4.60 -6.01 19.51
N ILE A 24 -4.46 -5.82 18.20
CA ILE A 24 -3.34 -6.32 17.40
C ILE A 24 -2.32 -5.19 17.15
N PRO A 25 -1.10 -5.30 17.70
CA PRO A 25 -0.04 -4.32 17.45
C PRO A 25 0.18 -4.12 15.94
N ASN A 26 0.21 -2.86 15.51
CA ASN A 26 0.47 -2.46 14.12
C ASN A 26 -0.57 -2.92 13.07
N GLY A 27 -1.72 -3.46 13.48
CA GLY A 27 -2.78 -3.86 12.55
C GLY A 27 -3.48 -2.68 11.85
N GLN A 28 -3.30 -1.45 12.36
CA GLN A 28 -3.88 -0.24 11.77
C GLN A 28 -3.47 -0.01 10.31
N SER A 29 -2.24 -0.38 9.95
CA SER A 29 -1.76 -0.31 8.55
C SER A 29 -2.65 -1.08 7.58
N ARG A 30 -3.23 -2.19 8.05
CA ARG A 30 -4.16 -3.05 7.32
C ARG A 30 -5.54 -2.40 7.16
N ILE A 31 -6.02 -1.71 8.20
CA ILE A 31 -7.28 -0.95 8.13
C ILE A 31 -7.21 0.15 7.09
N TYR A 32 -6.15 0.97 7.13
CA TYR A 32 -5.97 2.06 6.15
C TYR A 32 -5.89 1.54 4.72
N LEU A 33 -5.22 0.40 4.50
CA LEU A 33 -5.15 -0.24 3.19
C LEU A 33 -6.53 -0.65 2.69
N TYR A 34 -7.32 -1.35 3.49
CA TYR A 34 -8.65 -1.81 3.05
C TYR A 34 -9.65 -0.67 2.93
N GLU A 35 -9.52 0.39 3.74
CA GLU A 35 -10.34 1.58 3.59
C GLU A 35 -10.03 2.31 2.27
N ALA A 36 -8.75 2.38 1.89
CA ALA A 36 -8.37 2.90 0.58
C ALA A 36 -8.94 2.03 -0.55
N VAL A 37 -8.91 0.70 -0.43
CA VAL A 37 -9.50 -0.21 -1.40
C VAL A 37 -11.01 -0.02 -1.51
N HIS A 38 -11.73 0.13 -0.39
CA HIS A 38 -13.17 0.42 -0.40
C HIS A 38 -13.47 1.70 -1.18
N ARG A 39 -12.71 2.77 -0.93
CA ARG A 39 -12.84 4.03 -1.67
C ARG A 39 -12.58 3.87 -3.17
N LEU A 40 -11.58 3.07 -3.56
CA LEU A 40 -11.31 2.76 -4.97
C LEU A 40 -12.48 1.98 -5.62
N MET A 41 -13.01 0.97 -4.92
CA MET A 41 -14.15 0.18 -5.40
C MET A 41 -15.40 1.05 -5.59
N ALA A 42 -15.61 1.98 -4.65
CA ALA A 42 -16.68 2.97 -4.68
C ALA A 42 -16.43 4.12 -5.66
N GLY A 43 -15.32 4.14 -6.41
CA GLY A 43 -15.02 5.21 -7.36
C GLY A 43 -14.88 6.60 -6.71
N ALA A 44 -14.50 6.65 -5.42
CA ALA A 44 -14.37 7.89 -4.68
C ALA A 44 -13.14 8.70 -5.14
N SER A 45 -13.11 9.98 -4.75
CA SER A 45 -12.02 10.90 -5.09
C SER A 45 -10.63 10.36 -4.70
N PRO A 46 -9.61 10.50 -5.57
CA PRO A 46 -8.31 9.86 -5.37
C PRO A 46 -7.43 10.50 -4.29
N GLY A 47 -7.62 11.79 -3.96
CA GLY A 47 -6.81 12.48 -2.94
C GLY A 47 -6.92 11.87 -1.53
N PRO A 48 -8.12 11.73 -0.94
CA PRO A 48 -8.26 11.06 0.36
C PRO A 48 -7.85 9.58 0.33
N THR A 49 -7.99 8.90 -0.82
CA THR A 49 -7.50 7.53 -1.01
C THR A 49 -5.96 7.47 -0.91
N GLN A 50 -5.27 8.44 -1.52
CA GLN A 50 -3.83 8.59 -1.37
C GLN A 50 -3.44 8.79 0.09
N GLN A 51 -4.12 9.66 0.84
CA GLN A 51 -3.80 9.91 2.24
C GLN A 51 -3.90 8.65 3.11
N LEU A 52 -4.89 7.78 2.86
CA LEU A 52 -5.00 6.49 3.54
C LEU A 52 -3.83 5.57 3.18
N LEU A 53 -3.48 5.48 1.90
CA LEU A 53 -2.32 4.69 1.46
C LEU A 53 -1.02 5.21 2.08
N ASP A 54 -0.83 6.53 2.13
CA ASP A 54 0.33 7.15 2.76
C ASP A 54 0.44 6.78 4.25
N ARG A 55 -0.69 6.68 4.97
CA ARG A 55 -0.70 6.21 6.38
C ARG A 55 -0.23 4.77 6.50
N SER A 56 -0.57 3.88 5.56
CA SER A 56 -0.01 2.53 5.50
C SER A 56 1.50 2.52 5.22
N LEU A 57 2.05 3.55 4.56
CA LEU A 57 3.48 3.66 4.23
C LEU A 57 4.34 4.31 5.32
N ARG A 58 3.77 5.26 6.08
CA ARG A 58 4.48 6.10 7.06
C ARG A 58 5.16 5.34 8.20
N HIS A 59 4.75 4.12 8.51
CA HIS A 59 5.30 3.35 9.64
C HIS A 59 6.81 3.05 9.54
N ARG A 60 7.43 3.29 8.38
CA ARG A 60 8.90 3.19 8.17
C ARG A 60 9.61 4.55 8.02
N HIS A 61 8.93 5.64 7.66
CA HIS A 61 9.60 6.92 7.42
C HIS A 61 10.01 7.67 8.70
N SER A 62 9.44 7.31 9.86
CA SER A 62 9.80 7.89 11.16
C SER A 62 11.21 7.52 11.65
N ARG A 63 11.98 6.68 10.93
CA ARG A 63 13.33 6.26 11.32
C ARG A 63 14.45 6.73 10.38
N SER A 64 14.16 7.57 9.40
CA SER A 64 15.20 8.23 8.60
C SER A 64 15.59 9.58 9.24
N SER A 65 15.95 9.57 10.51
CA SER A 65 16.77 10.65 11.08
C SER A 65 18.22 10.24 10.87
N ILE A 66 18.96 11.03 10.09
CA ILE A 66 20.36 10.81 9.69
C ILE A 66 21.34 10.74 10.88
N ILE A 67 20.87 10.93 12.11
CA ILE A 67 21.69 11.04 13.32
C ILE A 67 21.11 10.15 14.43
N CYS A 68 21.30 8.83 14.33
CA CYS A 68 21.33 7.95 15.50
C CYS A 68 21.97 6.61 15.12
N SER A 69 23.31 6.63 15.08
CA SER A 69 24.17 5.47 15.23
C SER A 69 24.05 4.93 16.66
N SER A 70 23.04 4.09 16.90
CA SER A 70 23.04 3.23 18.08
C SER A 70 22.48 1.87 17.72
N LYS A 71 23.42 0.93 17.67
CA LYS A 71 23.29 -0.51 17.77
C LYS A 71 22.16 -0.90 18.73
N ASP A 72 20.93 -0.99 18.22
CA ASP A 72 19.86 -1.72 18.88
C ASP A 72 19.10 -2.54 17.85
N ARG A 73 19.25 -3.87 17.97
CA ARG A 73 18.49 -4.87 17.22
C ARG A 73 17.08 -4.95 17.81
N GLY A 74 16.35 -3.84 17.79
CA GLY A 74 15.04 -3.71 18.44
C GLY A 74 13.89 -3.91 17.45
N GLN A 75 13.43 -5.16 17.31
CA GLN A 75 12.15 -5.56 16.69
C GLN A 75 11.93 -5.13 15.23
N GLN A 76 12.47 -5.92 14.29
CA GLN A 76 11.88 -6.05 12.97
C GLN A 76 10.48 -6.66 13.15
N PHE A 77 9.45 -5.83 13.19
CA PHE A 77 8.05 -6.28 13.29
C PHE A 77 7.68 -7.05 12.01
N GLU A 78 7.57 -8.37 12.12
CA GLU A 78 7.23 -9.31 11.02
C GLU A 78 5.77 -9.18 10.51
N GLY A 79 5.00 -8.21 11.00
CA GLY A 79 3.54 -8.16 10.84
C GLY A 79 2.93 -7.13 9.89
N GLY A 80 3.72 -6.29 9.22
CA GLY A 80 3.19 -5.19 8.37
C GLY A 80 3.84 -5.03 6.99
N GLU A 81 4.85 -5.83 6.69
CA GLU A 81 5.61 -5.71 5.43
C GLU A 81 4.73 -6.06 4.21
N ARG A 82 3.79 -7.01 4.38
CA ARG A 82 2.83 -7.40 3.34
C ARG A 82 1.86 -6.27 3.01
N GLU A 83 1.34 -5.61 4.03
CA GLU A 83 0.38 -4.51 3.95
C GLU A 83 1.05 -3.29 3.32
N ARG A 84 2.29 -2.99 3.73
CA ARG A 84 3.08 -1.91 3.14
C ARG A 84 3.32 -2.14 1.64
N ALA A 85 3.77 -3.33 1.26
CA ALA A 85 3.99 -3.65 -0.15
C ALA A 85 2.69 -3.63 -0.97
N ALA A 86 1.58 -4.07 -0.37
CA ALA A 86 0.25 -3.97 -0.99
C ALA A 86 -0.20 -2.51 -1.17
N ALA A 87 0.04 -1.64 -0.19
CA ALA A 87 -0.27 -0.22 -0.30
C ALA A 87 0.52 0.46 -1.43
N MET A 88 1.82 0.16 -1.55
CA MET A 88 2.68 0.62 -2.65
C MET A 88 2.15 0.18 -4.02
N TYR A 89 1.81 -1.11 -4.15
CA TYR A 89 1.21 -1.65 -5.37
C TYR A 89 -0.13 -0.99 -5.72
N VAL A 90 -1.04 -0.87 -4.74
CA VAL A 90 -2.37 -0.26 -4.93
C VAL A 90 -2.24 1.21 -5.34
N ALA A 91 -1.37 1.97 -4.68
CA ALA A 91 -1.08 3.35 -5.05
C ALA A 91 -0.62 3.46 -6.51
N CYS A 92 0.38 2.65 -6.89
CA CYS A 92 0.94 2.67 -8.24
C CYS A 92 -0.04 2.21 -9.33
N LYS A 93 -0.95 1.29 -9.00
CA LYS A 93 -1.91 0.72 -9.94
C LYS A 93 -3.12 1.61 -10.19
N TYR A 94 -3.66 2.23 -9.15
CA TYR A 94 -4.99 2.84 -9.21
C TYR A 94 -5.01 4.35 -9.02
N LEU A 95 -3.94 4.96 -8.49
CA LEU A 95 -3.89 6.42 -8.38
C LEU A 95 -3.41 7.07 -9.69
N PRO A 96 -3.94 8.25 -10.04
CA PRO A 96 -3.39 9.09 -11.09
C PRO A 96 -1.90 9.39 -10.87
N SER A 97 -1.13 9.52 -11.97
CA SER A 97 0.31 9.83 -11.89
C SER A 97 0.59 11.16 -11.20
N VAL A 98 -0.27 12.17 -11.41
CA VAL A 98 -0.13 13.52 -10.81
C VAL A 98 -0.17 13.51 -9.27
N LEU A 99 -0.77 12.49 -8.66
CA LEU A 99 -0.79 12.36 -7.21
C LEU A 99 0.48 11.75 -6.63
N LEU A 100 1.36 11.20 -7.47
CA LEU A 100 2.64 10.66 -7.03
C LEU A 100 3.71 11.76 -7.19
N SER A 101 4.46 11.98 -6.12
CA SER A 101 5.22 13.22 -5.89
C SER A 101 6.33 13.53 -6.89
N SER A 102 6.83 12.55 -7.65
CA SER A 102 7.91 12.80 -8.62
C SER A 102 7.91 11.82 -9.81
N PRO A 103 8.43 12.22 -10.98
CA PRO A 103 8.78 11.30 -12.05
C PRO A 103 9.72 10.21 -11.54
N GLY A 104 9.42 8.94 -11.82
CA GLY A 104 10.22 7.81 -11.32
C GLY A 104 9.85 7.32 -9.91
N GLU A 105 9.12 8.11 -9.10
CA GLU A 105 8.61 7.69 -7.78
C GLU A 105 7.85 6.36 -7.88
N ARG A 106 6.97 6.25 -8.89
CA ARG A 106 6.16 5.05 -9.13
C ARG A 106 7.03 3.81 -9.40
N ALA A 107 8.12 3.96 -10.14
CA ALA A 107 9.02 2.85 -10.46
C ALA A 107 9.81 2.41 -9.22
N GLY A 108 10.34 3.37 -8.45
CA GLY A 108 11.01 3.09 -7.18
C GLY A 108 10.09 2.43 -6.16
N MET A 109 8.85 2.94 -6.06
CA MET A 109 7.82 2.41 -5.16
C MET A 109 7.44 0.96 -5.53
N LEU A 110 7.28 0.63 -6.82
CA LEU A 110 7.04 -0.74 -7.25
C LEU A 110 8.25 -1.65 -7.06
N ALA A 111 9.47 -1.16 -7.25
CA ALA A 111 10.68 -1.93 -6.99
C ALA A 111 10.81 -2.29 -5.50
N GLU A 112 10.52 -1.35 -4.60
CA GLU A 112 10.50 -1.61 -3.16
C GLU A 112 9.37 -2.58 -2.77
N ALA A 113 8.18 -2.45 -3.40
CA ALA A 113 7.09 -3.40 -3.20
C ALA A 113 7.50 -4.82 -3.61
N ALA A 114 8.09 -4.99 -4.80
CA ALA A 114 8.56 -6.29 -5.29
C ALA A 114 9.60 -6.92 -4.34
N LYS A 115 10.61 -6.15 -3.94
CA LYS A 115 11.63 -6.59 -2.97
C LYS A 115 11.00 -7.04 -1.65
N THR A 116 10.00 -6.30 -1.17
CA THR A 116 9.32 -6.63 0.08
C THR A 116 8.47 -7.91 -0.07
N LEU A 117 7.75 -8.06 -1.18
CA LEU A 117 6.93 -9.24 -1.48
C LEU A 117 7.77 -10.51 -1.62
N GLU A 118 8.95 -10.40 -2.22
CA GLU A 118 9.93 -11.49 -2.30
C GLU A 118 10.39 -11.90 -0.91
N LYS A 119 10.79 -10.93 -0.06
CA LYS A 119 11.22 -11.19 1.32
C LYS A 119 10.15 -11.91 2.15
N VAL A 120 8.87 -11.53 2.02
CA VAL A 120 7.76 -12.14 2.78
C VAL A 120 7.14 -13.38 2.11
N GLY A 121 7.66 -13.79 0.95
CA GLY A 121 7.24 -14.98 0.22
C GLY A 121 5.90 -14.89 -0.52
N ASP A 122 5.34 -13.69 -0.77
CA ASP A 122 4.07 -13.51 -1.49
C ASP A 122 4.29 -13.56 -3.00
N LYS A 123 4.53 -14.77 -3.52
CA LYS A 123 4.87 -15.03 -4.93
C LYS A 123 3.78 -14.55 -5.91
N ARG A 124 2.51 -14.61 -5.50
CA ARG A 124 1.38 -14.19 -6.35
C ARG A 124 1.42 -12.68 -6.58
N LYS A 125 1.44 -11.89 -5.51
CA LYS A 125 1.52 -10.42 -5.66
C LYS A 125 2.83 -9.97 -6.27
N LEU A 126 3.93 -10.70 -6.04
CA LEU A 126 5.21 -10.41 -6.68
C LEU A 126 5.09 -10.46 -8.21
N LYS A 127 4.43 -11.49 -8.75
CA LYS A 127 4.14 -11.61 -10.19
C LYS A 127 3.30 -10.41 -10.68
N ASP A 128 2.25 -10.05 -9.95
CA ASP A 128 1.39 -8.91 -10.30
C ASP A 128 2.19 -7.59 -10.31
N CYS A 129 3.13 -7.43 -9.37
CA CYS A 129 4.00 -6.27 -9.28
C CYS A 129 4.91 -6.16 -10.51
N TYR A 130 5.57 -7.25 -10.91
CA TYR A 130 6.40 -7.27 -12.12
C TYR A 130 5.60 -7.03 -13.40
N GLN A 131 4.38 -7.55 -13.49
CA GLN A 131 3.50 -7.26 -14.63
C GLN A 131 3.14 -5.77 -14.71
N LEU A 132 2.82 -5.15 -13.57
CA LEU A 132 2.52 -3.74 -13.52
C LEU A 132 3.74 -2.88 -13.92
N MET A 133 4.93 -3.22 -13.42
CA MET A 133 6.19 -2.54 -13.81
C MET A 133 6.41 -2.57 -15.32
N LYS A 134 6.21 -3.73 -15.97
CA LYS A 134 6.32 -3.86 -17.42
C LYS A 134 5.29 -3.02 -18.17
N SER A 135 4.04 -3.01 -17.71
CA SER A 135 2.97 -2.23 -18.36
C SER A 135 3.25 -0.72 -18.30
N LEU A 136 3.82 -0.22 -17.21
CA LEU A 136 4.12 1.20 -17.04
C LEU A 136 5.32 1.64 -17.90
N GLY A 137 6.34 0.80 -18.06
CA GLY A 137 7.46 1.07 -18.95
C GLY A 137 7.10 1.08 -20.44
N SER A 138 5.98 0.44 -20.82
CA SER A 138 5.47 0.48 -22.18
C SER A 138 4.63 1.73 -22.48
N ASN A 139 4.07 2.37 -21.44
CA ASN A 139 3.16 3.51 -21.56
C ASN A 139 3.87 4.87 -21.46
N THR A 140 5.19 4.90 -21.30
CA THR A 140 5.99 6.14 -21.26
C THR A 140 6.36 6.68 -22.65
N VAL A 141 5.90 6.04 -23.74
CA VAL A 141 6.05 6.54 -25.11
C VAL A 141 4.66 6.89 -25.65
N THR A 142 4.14 8.06 -25.29
CA THR A 142 3.17 8.91 -26.03
C THR A 142 2.49 9.88 -25.05
N ASN A 143 3.02 11.09 -24.97
CA ASN A 143 2.30 12.36 -24.91
C ASN A 143 3.32 13.48 -25.08
#